data_AF-R6QC69-F1
#
_entry.id   AF-R6QC69-F1
#
_cell.length_a   1.000
_cell.length_b   1.000
_cell.length_c   1.000
_cell.angle_alpha   90.00
_cell.angle_beta   90.00
_cell.angle_gamma   90.00
#
_symmetry.space_group_name_H-M   'P 1'
#
loop_
_entity.id
_entity.type
_entity.pdbx_description
1 polymer ?
#
loop_
_entity_poly.entity_id
_entity_poly.type
_entity_poly.pdbx_seq_one_letter_code
_entity_poly.pdbx_strand_id
1 'polypeptide(L)'
;MKNHSIKFVKYIFYIILLIIMFFLFNNFFESFYKVTSVNLDIQGNDMGRRPIEVFYAFNGTDDYNGENMVGIDSKTNGEFSYNGGIALPCEGVSKFRIDLGNGKDKLITIKDVEYRDYYGKCKFDIRDIAKYSMNDIEVVSVDDNELVVKSVSRDGITEPDPYIEFKDLKVIPYKNHSNVYALISAIIMTIILYRFVRLKAIYTLFADFWSSRKLIFALAKNDFKTKYSGSYFGVIWSFVQPVCTILVFWFVFQVGFRSNDIGNIPYILWFASGLIPWFFFSEAWNSATNSLTEYSFLVKKVVFKVHILPLVKVISNLFVHIFFVVFLVLFFIVYGIEPQVYWLQIIYYSFSMIMLVISLSYITATLVVFFKDLGQIMNIILQFGMWLTPIMWQIDMIPDRFMWLFKLNPMYYVVQGYRDSMIYNVPFYNNIKQTLYFWLVVMVFMLIGSLLYRKLKPHFADVL
;
A
#
# COMPACT_ATOMS: atom_id res chain seq x y z
N MET A 1 41.68 25.46 -6.16
CA MET A 1 40.78 25.16 -5.02
C MET A 1 39.29 24.95 -5.40
N LYS A 2 38.67 25.77 -6.27
CA LYS A 2 37.23 25.64 -6.63
C LYS A 2 36.79 24.25 -7.18
N ASN A 3 37.63 23.56 -7.95
CA ASN A 3 37.29 22.25 -8.54
C ASN A 3 37.30 21.09 -7.54
N HIS A 4 38.07 21.18 -6.44
CA HIS A 4 38.10 20.14 -5.41
C HIS A 4 36.88 20.20 -4.49
N SER A 5 36.44 21.42 -4.13
CA SER A 5 35.21 21.67 -3.36
C SER A 5 33.98 21.10 -4.06
N ILE A 6 33.83 21.30 -5.38
CA ILE A 6 32.67 20.80 -6.14
C ILE A 6 32.66 19.28 -6.26
N LYS A 7 33.82 18.63 -6.38
CA LYS A 7 33.91 17.15 -6.38
C LYS A 7 33.55 16.59 -5.00
N PHE A 8 34.05 17.20 -3.93
CA PHE A 8 33.78 16.78 -2.56
C PHE A 8 32.29 16.85 -2.20
N VAL A 9 31.64 17.96 -2.51
CA VAL A 9 30.17 18.13 -2.30
C VAL A 9 29.36 17.09 -3.07
N LYS A 10 29.81 16.71 -4.28
CA LYS A 10 29.16 15.66 -5.08
C LYS A 10 29.29 14.27 -4.45
N TYR A 11 30.46 13.91 -3.93
CA TYR A 11 30.64 12.62 -3.24
C TYR A 11 29.76 12.53 -1.99
N ILE A 12 29.67 13.62 -1.22
CA ILE A 12 28.78 13.69 -0.05
C ILE A 12 27.33 13.48 -0.48
N PHE A 13 26.87 14.14 -1.54
CA PHE A 13 25.50 13.96 -2.05
C PHE A 13 25.21 12.50 -2.45
N TYR A 14 26.12 11.81 -3.13
CA TYR A 14 25.92 10.41 -3.53
C TYR A 14 25.98 9.44 -2.35
N ILE A 15 26.81 9.72 -1.35
CA ILE A 15 26.85 8.95 -0.10
C ILE A 15 25.53 9.11 0.64
N ILE A 16 25.00 10.33 0.75
CA ILE A 16 23.68 10.59 1.34
C ILE A 16 22.59 9.87 0.54
N LEU A 17 22.62 9.94 -0.79
CA LEU A 17 21.66 9.25 -1.65
C LEU A 17 21.71 7.72 -1.47
N LEU A 18 22.91 7.14 -1.41
CA LEU A 18 23.09 5.71 -1.16
C LEU A 18 22.54 5.31 0.21
N ILE A 19 22.81 6.11 1.25
CA ILE A 19 22.30 5.89 2.61
C ILE A 19 20.77 5.96 2.59
N ILE A 20 20.17 6.97 1.97
CA ILE A 20 18.72 7.09 1.83
C ILE A 20 18.14 5.88 1.08
N MET A 21 18.77 5.46 -0.02
CA MET A 21 18.34 4.28 -0.78
C MET A 21 18.47 2.99 0.03
N PHE A 22 19.54 2.84 0.82
CA PHE A 22 19.72 1.68 1.70
C PHE A 22 18.63 1.61 2.76
N PHE A 23 18.37 2.72 3.45
CA PHE A 23 17.26 2.80 4.41
C PHE A 23 15.92 2.54 3.73
N LEU A 24 15.73 3.04 2.51
CA LEU A 24 14.51 2.82 1.75
C LEU A 24 14.26 1.36 1.42
N PHE A 25 15.25 0.70 0.83
CA PHE A 25 15.11 -0.70 0.47
C PHE A 25 15.05 -1.59 1.72
N ASN A 26 15.79 -1.26 2.78
CA ASN A 26 15.74 -2.04 4.02
C ASN A 26 14.34 -1.98 4.63
N ASN A 27 13.76 -0.78 4.72
CA ASN A 27 12.40 -0.59 5.21
C ASN A 27 11.32 -1.16 4.25
N PHE A 28 11.57 -1.13 2.94
CA PHE A 28 10.70 -1.73 1.94
C PHE A 28 10.63 -3.23 2.13
N PHE A 29 11.79 -3.90 2.21
CA PHE A 29 11.85 -5.33 2.49
C PHE A 29 11.19 -5.63 3.84
N GLU A 30 11.50 -4.91 4.92
CA GLU A 30 10.82 -5.08 6.23
C GLU A 30 9.28 -5.07 6.15
N SER A 31 8.68 -4.29 5.25
CA SER A 31 7.22 -4.17 5.13
C SER A 31 6.50 -5.40 4.55
N PHE A 32 7.24 -6.33 3.92
CA PHE A 32 6.68 -7.61 3.44
C PHE A 32 6.53 -8.65 4.54
N TYR A 33 7.06 -8.40 5.74
CA TYR A 33 7.24 -9.42 6.77
C TYR A 33 6.46 -9.04 8.02
N LYS A 34 5.34 -9.73 8.27
CA LYS A 34 4.53 -9.63 9.49
C LYS A 34 4.65 -10.91 10.32
N VAL A 35 4.92 -10.70 11.61
CA VAL A 35 4.47 -11.43 12.82
C VAL A 35 4.53 -12.97 12.78
N THR A 36 5.33 -13.57 13.67
CA THR A 36 5.20 -15.00 14.00
C THR A 36 3.79 -15.19 14.55
N SER A 37 2.91 -15.87 13.82
CA SER A 37 1.57 -16.16 14.31
C SER A 37 1.49 -17.61 14.76
N VAL A 38 0.85 -17.83 15.90
CA VAL A 38 0.45 -19.17 16.35
C VAL A 38 -1.03 -19.31 16.08
N ASN A 39 -1.41 -20.21 15.19
CA ASN A 39 -2.80 -20.58 14.99
C ASN A 39 -3.14 -21.72 15.94
N LEU A 40 -4.26 -21.59 16.62
CA LEU A 40 -4.73 -22.55 17.62
C LEU A 40 -6.22 -22.79 17.38
N ASP A 41 -6.61 -24.07 17.43
CA ASP A 41 -7.99 -24.48 17.62
C ASP A 41 -8.10 -25.15 18.99
N ILE A 42 -8.79 -24.50 19.92
CA ILE A 42 -8.94 -24.96 21.31
C ILE A 42 -10.42 -24.95 21.67
N GLN A 43 -10.90 -26.05 22.22
CA GLN A 43 -12.29 -26.23 22.64
C GLN A 43 -12.32 -26.73 24.08
N GLY A 44 -13.26 -26.25 24.90
CA GLY A 44 -13.35 -26.63 26.31
C GLY A 44 -14.77 -26.51 26.85
N ASN A 45 -15.08 -27.29 27.89
CA ASN A 45 -16.41 -27.40 28.46
C ASN A 45 -16.71 -26.43 29.63
N ASP A 46 -15.69 -25.77 30.20
CA ASP A 46 -15.83 -24.75 31.25
C ASP A 46 -14.59 -23.84 31.29
N MET A 47 -14.79 -22.52 31.31
CA MET A 47 -13.71 -21.53 31.36
C MET A 47 -13.28 -21.14 32.77
N GLY A 48 -13.99 -21.53 33.83
CA GLY A 48 -13.69 -21.01 35.17
C GLY A 48 -13.61 -19.48 35.16
N ARG A 49 -12.76 -18.87 36.01
CA ARG A 49 -12.73 -17.41 36.19
C ARG A 49 -11.66 -16.68 35.36
N ARG A 50 -10.68 -17.38 34.81
CA ARG A 50 -9.58 -16.78 34.02
C ARG A 50 -9.68 -17.21 32.55
N PRO A 51 -9.51 -16.29 31.60
CA PRO A 51 -9.49 -16.60 30.18
C PRO A 51 -8.23 -17.41 29.82
N ILE A 52 -8.23 -17.97 28.61
CA ILE A 52 -7.05 -18.60 28.04
C ILE A 52 -6.09 -17.49 27.59
N GLU A 53 -4.83 -17.63 27.98
CA GLU A 53 -3.79 -16.61 27.76
C GLU A 53 -2.57 -17.25 27.10
N VAL A 54 -1.94 -16.53 26.16
CA VAL A 54 -0.71 -16.98 25.54
C VAL A 54 0.43 -16.08 25.98
N PHE A 55 1.41 -16.68 26.66
CA PHE A 55 2.63 -16.03 27.09
C PHE A 55 3.78 -16.40 26.15
N TYR A 56 4.71 -15.48 25.92
CA TYR A 56 5.91 -15.73 25.13
C TYR A 56 7.17 -15.23 25.84
N ALA A 57 8.30 -15.90 25.59
CA ALA A 57 9.58 -15.51 26.16
C ALA A 57 10.65 -15.38 25.09
N PHE A 58 11.63 -14.52 25.36
CA PHE A 58 12.71 -14.21 24.44
C PHE A 58 13.96 -15.08 24.72
N ASN A 59 14.86 -15.19 23.74
CA ASN A 59 16.14 -15.87 23.86
C ASN A 59 16.93 -15.35 25.07
N GLY A 60 17.21 -16.24 26.04
CA GLY A 60 18.00 -15.92 27.23
C GLY A 60 17.21 -15.46 28.46
N THR A 61 15.88 -15.39 28.39
CA THR A 61 15.00 -15.13 29.54
C THR A 61 14.10 -16.34 29.80
N ASP A 62 14.10 -16.86 31.03
CA ASP A 62 13.22 -17.97 31.40
C ASP A 62 11.86 -17.55 31.95
N ASP A 63 11.70 -16.27 32.32
CA ASP A 63 10.51 -15.74 32.97
C ASP A 63 9.42 -15.30 31.97
N TYR A 64 8.22 -15.85 32.15
CA TYR A 64 7.01 -15.36 31.50
C TYR A 64 6.46 -14.19 32.31
N ASN A 65 6.77 -12.96 31.89
CA ASN A 65 6.23 -11.75 32.51
C ASN A 65 4.85 -11.40 31.95
N GLY A 66 3.98 -10.79 32.76
CA GLY A 66 2.63 -10.34 32.34
C GLY A 66 2.61 -9.30 31.22
N GLU A 67 3.76 -8.67 30.91
CA GLU A 67 3.92 -7.77 29.76
C GLU A 67 4.03 -8.51 28.42
N ASN A 68 4.37 -9.80 28.44
CA ASN A 68 4.54 -10.66 27.25
C ASN A 68 3.36 -11.63 27.09
N MET A 69 2.14 -11.09 27.18
CA MET A 69 0.89 -11.86 27.18
C MET A 69 -0.07 -11.37 26.11
N VAL A 70 -0.75 -12.30 25.44
CA VAL A 70 -1.91 -12.02 24.59
C VAL A 70 -3.10 -12.81 25.13
N GLY A 71 -4.14 -12.11 25.59
CA GLY A 71 -5.38 -12.73 26.03
C GLY A 71 -6.25 -13.16 24.84
N ILE A 72 -6.87 -14.33 24.95
CA ILE A 72 -7.86 -14.81 23.98
C ILE A 72 -9.25 -14.44 24.48
N ASP A 73 -9.90 -13.48 23.81
CA ASP A 73 -11.23 -13.01 24.20
C ASP A 73 -12.30 -14.06 23.81
N SER A 74 -13.14 -14.45 24.77
CA SER A 74 -14.12 -15.53 24.60
C SER A 74 -15.53 -15.02 24.87
N LYS A 75 -16.47 -15.35 24.00
CA LYS A 75 -17.91 -15.24 24.31
C LYS A 75 -18.37 -16.58 24.89
N THR A 76 -18.93 -16.59 26.08
CA THR A 76 -19.36 -17.82 26.77
C THR A 76 -20.85 -17.86 27.08
N ASN A 77 -21.46 -18.99 26.67
CA ASN A 77 -22.57 -19.65 27.35
C ASN A 77 -22.04 -20.99 27.92
N GLY A 78 -21.04 -20.96 28.80
CA GLY A 78 -20.48 -22.15 29.45
C GLY A 78 -19.42 -22.93 28.66
N GLU A 79 -19.53 -23.02 27.34
CA GLU A 79 -18.52 -23.68 26.47
C GLU A 79 -17.54 -22.68 25.84
N PHE A 80 -16.27 -23.08 25.69
CA PHE A 80 -15.21 -22.32 25.03
C PHE A 80 -14.85 -22.94 23.68
N SER A 81 -14.77 -22.10 22.65
CA SER A 81 -14.21 -22.47 21.35
C SER A 81 -13.46 -21.27 20.78
N TYR A 82 -12.18 -21.47 20.49
CA TYR A 82 -11.34 -20.51 19.79
C TYR A 82 -10.68 -21.18 18.60
N ASN A 83 -10.87 -20.59 17.43
CA ASN A 83 -10.14 -20.93 16.22
C ASN A 83 -9.62 -19.61 15.62
N GLY A 84 -8.33 -19.35 15.76
CA GLY A 84 -7.74 -18.08 15.36
C GLY A 84 -6.23 -18.01 15.50
N GLY A 85 -5.65 -16.98 14.89
CA GLY A 85 -4.22 -16.71 14.90
C GLY A 85 -3.85 -15.64 15.93
N ILE A 86 -2.88 -15.96 16.78
CA ILE A 86 -2.31 -15.06 17.78
C ILE A 86 -1.01 -14.49 17.25
N ALA A 87 -0.93 -13.16 17.22
CA ALA A 87 0.24 -12.43 16.80
C ALA A 87 1.33 -12.42 17.89
N LEU A 88 2.48 -13.05 17.64
CA LEU A 88 3.67 -12.96 18.49
C LEU A 88 4.73 -12.02 17.89
N PRO A 89 5.50 -11.29 18.73
CA PRO A 89 6.61 -10.47 18.24
C PRO A 89 7.63 -11.29 17.44
N CYS A 90 8.13 -10.72 16.34
CA CYS A 90 9.07 -11.42 15.44
C CYS A 90 10.48 -11.60 16.00
N GLU A 91 10.90 -10.77 16.96
CA GLU A 91 12.31 -10.68 17.36
C GLU A 91 12.56 -11.48 18.64
N GLY A 92 13.26 -12.61 18.51
CA GLY A 92 13.86 -13.31 19.64
C GLY A 92 12.95 -14.24 20.42
N VAL A 93 11.68 -14.45 20.04
CA VAL A 93 10.81 -15.44 20.71
C VAL A 93 11.36 -16.85 20.52
N SER A 94 11.63 -17.53 21.64
CA SER A 94 12.27 -18.86 21.67
C SER A 94 11.34 -19.95 22.18
N LYS A 95 10.38 -19.57 23.03
CA LYS A 95 9.37 -20.43 23.62
C LYS A 95 8.08 -19.64 23.85
N PHE A 96 6.96 -20.35 23.84
CA PHE A 96 5.67 -19.80 24.24
C PHE A 96 4.91 -20.81 25.10
N ARG A 97 4.04 -20.30 25.96
CA ARG A 97 3.19 -21.06 26.86
C ARG A 97 1.74 -20.71 26.57
N ILE A 98 0.91 -21.73 26.45
CA ILE A 98 -0.55 -21.57 26.43
C ILE A 98 -1.04 -21.89 27.83
N ASP A 99 -1.60 -20.88 28.49
CA ASP A 99 -2.29 -20.98 29.76
C ASP A 99 -3.77 -21.27 29.51
N LEU A 100 -4.27 -22.36 30.08
CA LEU A 100 -5.62 -22.86 29.84
C LEU A 100 -6.64 -22.34 30.87
N GLY A 101 -6.24 -21.35 31.69
CA GLY A 101 -7.06 -20.72 32.72
C GLY A 101 -7.34 -21.64 33.92
N ASN A 102 -8.11 -21.15 34.89
CA ASN A 102 -8.27 -21.84 36.18
C ASN A 102 -9.50 -22.74 36.24
N GLY A 103 -9.38 -23.91 36.88
CA GLY A 103 -10.52 -24.74 37.30
C GLY A 103 -10.26 -26.25 37.19
N LYS A 104 -10.94 -27.04 38.03
CA LYS A 104 -10.68 -28.47 38.21
C LYS A 104 -11.53 -29.34 37.28
N ASP A 105 -10.97 -30.45 36.80
CA ASP A 105 -11.64 -31.46 35.98
C ASP A 105 -12.16 -30.94 34.63
N LYS A 106 -11.58 -29.86 34.10
CA LYS A 106 -11.91 -29.33 32.78
C LYS A 106 -11.38 -30.24 31.69
N LEU A 107 -12.19 -30.49 30.66
CA LEU A 107 -11.75 -31.19 29.47
C LEU A 107 -11.48 -30.16 28.37
N ILE A 108 -10.26 -30.16 27.86
CA ILE A 108 -9.80 -29.24 26.84
C ILE A 108 -9.26 -30.03 25.67
N THR A 109 -9.77 -29.74 24.49
CA THR A 109 -9.35 -30.34 23.22
C THR A 109 -8.54 -29.32 22.45
N ILE A 110 -7.32 -29.70 22.08
CA ILE A 110 -6.38 -28.89 21.30
C ILE A 110 -6.22 -29.52 19.92
N LYS A 111 -6.43 -28.74 18.87
CA LYS A 111 -6.33 -29.12 17.47
C LYS A 111 -5.47 -28.12 16.69
N ASP A 112 -4.87 -28.60 15.61
CA ASP A 112 -4.21 -27.79 14.57
C ASP A 112 -3.30 -26.66 15.11
N VAL A 113 -2.36 -26.99 16.00
CA VAL A 113 -1.33 -26.04 16.47
C VAL A 113 -0.31 -25.81 15.36
N GLU A 114 -0.36 -24.63 14.75
CA GLU A 114 0.56 -24.22 13.69
C GLU A 114 1.31 -22.96 14.11
N TYR A 115 2.61 -22.91 13.85
CA TYR A 115 3.37 -21.66 13.84
C TYR A 115 3.80 -21.32 12.42
N ARG A 116 3.99 -20.03 12.14
CA ARG A 116 4.53 -19.58 10.86
C ARG A 116 5.95 -19.08 11.03
N ASP A 117 6.87 -19.61 10.22
CA ASP A 117 8.27 -19.20 10.17
C ASP A 117 8.69 -18.73 8.76
N TYR A 118 10.01 -18.62 8.54
CA TYR A 118 10.62 -18.22 7.26
C TYR A 118 10.27 -19.15 6.09
N TYR A 119 10.12 -20.45 6.33
CA TYR A 119 9.89 -21.47 5.29
C TYR A 119 8.41 -21.72 5.03
N GLY A 120 7.53 -21.28 5.93
CA GLY A 120 6.08 -21.30 5.72
C GLY A 120 5.32 -21.64 6.99
N LYS A 121 4.23 -22.38 6.82
CA LYS A 121 3.49 -22.95 7.95
C LYS A 121 4.23 -24.18 8.45
N CYS A 122 4.55 -24.19 9.73
CA CYS A 122 5.08 -25.33 10.45
C CYS A 122 4.00 -25.85 11.39
N LYS A 123 3.54 -27.08 11.17
CA LYS A 123 2.57 -27.73 12.03
C LYS A 123 3.31 -28.46 13.14
N PHE A 124 2.87 -28.30 14.38
CA PHE A 124 3.33 -29.16 15.47
C PHE A 124 2.63 -30.52 15.34
N ASP A 125 3.40 -31.60 15.46
CA ASP A 125 2.80 -32.94 15.59
C ASP A 125 2.15 -33.05 16.96
N ILE A 126 0.86 -33.37 16.98
CA ILE A 126 0.04 -33.44 18.19
C ILE A 126 0.56 -34.51 19.16
N ARG A 127 1.16 -35.59 18.63
CA ARG A 127 1.79 -36.64 19.45
C ARG A 127 3.06 -36.16 20.13
N ASP A 128 3.72 -35.14 19.59
CA ASP A 128 4.87 -34.50 20.23
C ASP A 128 4.45 -33.46 21.26
N ILE A 129 3.32 -32.77 21.05
CA ILE A 129 2.73 -31.87 22.06
C ILE A 129 2.42 -32.62 23.35
N ALA A 130 1.94 -33.86 23.27
CA ALA A 130 1.70 -34.72 24.44
C ALA A 130 2.95 -35.01 25.30
N LYS A 131 4.16 -34.78 24.75
CA LYS A 131 5.45 -34.99 25.44
C LYS A 131 6.06 -33.69 25.97
N TYR A 132 5.39 -32.55 25.77
CA TYR A 132 5.88 -31.24 26.20
C TYR A 132 5.75 -31.05 27.71
N SER A 133 6.40 -30.00 28.22
CA SER A 133 6.30 -29.65 29.63
C SER A 133 4.87 -29.17 29.93
N MET A 134 4.14 -29.94 30.72
CA MET A 134 2.76 -29.65 31.14
C MET A 134 2.71 -29.46 32.65
N ASN A 135 1.90 -28.50 33.10
CA ASN A 135 1.60 -28.29 34.51
C ASN A 135 0.12 -28.54 34.76
N ASP A 136 -0.22 -29.20 35.88
CA ASP A 136 -1.60 -29.44 36.33
C ASP A 136 -2.55 -29.99 35.24
N ILE A 137 -2.00 -30.82 34.36
CA ILE A 137 -2.68 -31.42 33.21
C ILE A 137 -2.40 -32.92 33.17
N GLU A 138 -3.45 -33.71 32.93
CA GLU A 138 -3.40 -35.12 32.60
C GLU A 138 -3.88 -35.33 31.15
N VAL A 139 -3.13 -36.11 30.37
CA VAL A 139 -3.50 -36.42 28.99
C VAL A 139 -4.55 -37.54 28.99
N VAL A 140 -5.74 -37.25 28.48
CA VAL A 140 -6.88 -38.20 28.43
C VAL A 140 -6.83 -39.05 27.16
N SER A 141 -6.59 -38.41 26.01
CA SER A 141 -6.44 -39.08 24.72
C SER A 141 -5.56 -38.26 23.77
N VAL A 142 -4.84 -38.95 22.90
CA VAL A 142 -4.00 -38.36 21.85
C VAL A 142 -4.23 -39.14 20.56
N ASP A 143 -4.58 -38.44 19.49
CA ASP A 143 -4.56 -38.99 18.14
C ASP A 143 -3.74 -38.10 17.19
N ASP A 144 -3.88 -38.30 15.87
CA ASP A 144 -3.13 -37.55 14.86
C ASP A 144 -3.61 -36.10 14.68
N ASN A 145 -4.83 -35.77 15.13
CA ASN A 145 -5.53 -34.52 14.87
C ASN A 145 -6.01 -33.78 16.13
N GLU A 146 -6.11 -34.45 17.28
CA GLU A 146 -6.55 -33.87 18.55
C GLU A 146 -5.80 -34.42 19.76
N LEU A 147 -5.54 -33.50 20.69
CA LEU A 147 -5.04 -33.78 22.03
C LEU A 147 -6.14 -33.37 23.02
N VAL A 148 -6.63 -34.34 23.81
CA VAL A 148 -7.59 -34.08 24.88
C VAL A 148 -6.86 -34.14 26.21
N VAL A 149 -6.90 -33.02 26.93
CA VAL A 149 -6.27 -32.87 28.24
C VAL A 149 -7.31 -32.57 29.31
N LYS A 150 -7.02 -33.01 30.53
CA LYS A 150 -7.83 -32.76 31.72
C LYS A 150 -7.04 -31.94 32.74
N SER A 151 -7.62 -30.86 33.25
CA SER A 151 -7.00 -30.09 34.34
C SER A 151 -7.09 -30.83 35.68
N VAL A 152 -5.95 -31.01 36.33
CA VAL A 152 -5.82 -31.78 37.59
C VAL A 152 -4.99 -31.02 38.61
N SER A 153 -5.49 -30.92 39.84
CA SER A 153 -4.76 -30.33 40.96
C SER A 153 -3.74 -31.32 41.52
N ARG A 154 -2.46 -30.92 41.63
CA ARG A 154 -1.36 -31.78 42.12
C ARG A 154 -1.48 -32.20 43.59
N ASP A 155 -2.02 -31.32 44.44
CA ASP A 155 -2.18 -31.56 45.87
C ASP A 155 -3.65 -31.82 46.26
N GLY A 156 -4.57 -31.72 45.30
CA GLY A 156 -6.00 -31.91 45.49
C GLY A 156 -6.71 -30.78 46.25
N ILE A 157 -5.97 -29.75 46.67
CA ILE A 157 -6.43 -28.66 47.54
C ILE A 157 -6.34 -27.31 46.81
N THR A 158 -5.25 -27.07 46.07
CA THR A 158 -5.04 -25.85 45.29
C THR A 158 -5.80 -25.88 43.97
N GLU A 159 -6.25 -24.71 43.53
CA GLU A 159 -6.85 -24.55 42.20
C GLU A 159 -5.75 -24.80 41.14
N PRO A 160 -5.99 -25.69 40.16
CA PRO A 160 -4.96 -26.03 39.17
C PRO A 160 -4.63 -24.84 38.28
N ASP A 161 -3.36 -24.73 37.87
CA ASP A 161 -2.83 -23.76 36.90
C ASP A 161 -2.38 -24.50 35.62
N PRO A 162 -3.32 -24.99 34.79
CA PRO A 162 -3.02 -25.83 33.64
C PRO A 162 -2.36 -25.04 32.52
N TYR A 163 -1.14 -25.40 32.15
CA TYR A 163 -0.46 -24.81 30.99
C TYR A 163 0.40 -25.81 30.21
N ILE A 164 0.60 -25.51 28.92
CA ILE A 164 1.45 -26.27 28.00
C ILE A 164 2.56 -25.36 27.47
N GLU A 165 3.81 -25.79 27.61
CA GLU A 165 4.98 -25.03 27.19
C GLU A 165 5.58 -25.60 25.89
N PHE A 166 5.70 -24.75 24.87
CA PHE A 166 6.27 -25.05 23.57
C PHE A 166 7.70 -24.50 23.51
N LYS A 167 8.69 -25.41 23.47
CA LYS A 167 10.13 -25.07 23.46
C LYS A 167 10.74 -25.24 22.06
N ASP A 168 11.95 -24.73 21.89
CA ASP A 168 12.80 -24.91 20.71
C ASP A 168 12.19 -24.42 19.39
N LEU A 169 11.45 -23.30 19.44
CA LEU A 169 11.06 -22.60 18.23
C LEU A 169 12.32 -22.14 17.50
N LYS A 170 12.65 -22.81 16.38
CA LYS A 170 13.77 -22.43 15.50
C LYS A 170 13.39 -21.22 14.64
N VAL A 171 13.08 -20.09 15.27
CA VAL A 171 12.85 -18.83 14.55
C VAL A 171 14.21 -18.22 14.22
N ILE A 172 14.64 -18.34 12.97
CA ILE A 172 15.84 -17.66 12.50
C ILE A 172 15.53 -16.15 12.40
N PRO A 173 16.24 -15.26 13.13
CA PRO A 173 15.96 -13.83 13.10
C PRO A 173 16.28 -13.22 11.72
N TYR A 174 15.26 -12.67 11.07
CA TYR A 174 15.23 -12.25 9.66
C TYR A 174 16.12 -11.03 9.31
N LYS A 175 16.55 -10.25 10.30
CA LYS A 175 17.19 -8.92 10.14
C LYS A 175 18.49 -8.91 9.31
N ASN A 176 19.23 -10.02 9.25
CA ASN A 176 20.51 -10.06 8.54
C ASN A 176 20.37 -10.21 7.02
N HIS A 177 19.31 -10.84 6.52
CA HIS A 177 19.12 -11.04 5.07
C HIS A 177 18.50 -9.81 4.38
N SER A 178 17.59 -9.08 5.04
CA SER A 178 16.98 -7.86 4.51
C SER A 178 18.02 -6.78 4.18
N ASN A 179 19.03 -6.63 5.04
CA ASN A 179 20.11 -5.66 4.87
C ASN A 179 20.94 -5.91 3.61
N VAL A 180 21.17 -7.18 3.24
CA VAL A 180 21.98 -7.52 2.05
C VAL A 180 21.22 -7.19 0.76
N TYR A 181 19.96 -7.61 0.65
CA TYR A 181 19.13 -7.26 -0.50
C TYR A 181 18.92 -5.74 -0.61
N ALA A 182 18.69 -5.09 0.53
CA ALA A 182 18.58 -3.64 0.59
C ALA A 182 19.84 -2.92 0.10
N LEU A 183 21.02 -3.38 0.53
CA LEU A 183 22.30 -2.82 0.11
C LEU A 183 22.55 -3.02 -1.38
N ILE A 184 22.29 -4.23 -1.92
CA ILE A 184 22.47 -4.51 -3.35
C ILE A 184 21.52 -3.63 -4.18
N SER A 185 20.23 -3.58 -3.83
CA SER A 185 19.25 -2.74 -4.52
C SER A 185 19.60 -1.24 -4.43
N ALA A 186 20.07 -0.78 -3.26
CA ALA A 186 20.51 0.59 -3.07
C ALA A 186 21.74 0.94 -3.90
N ILE A 187 22.75 0.07 -3.97
CA ILE A 187 23.95 0.24 -4.78
C ILE A 187 23.58 0.30 -6.26
N ILE A 188 22.77 -0.65 -6.75
CA ILE A 188 22.32 -0.69 -8.15
C ILE A 188 21.57 0.60 -8.50
N MET A 189 20.60 0.99 -7.67
CA MET A 189 19.81 2.20 -7.89
C MET A 189 20.70 3.46 -7.86
N THR A 190 21.66 3.53 -6.93
CA THR A 190 22.59 4.67 -6.84
C THR A 190 23.52 4.73 -8.06
N ILE A 191 23.98 3.60 -8.59
CA ILE A 191 24.79 3.56 -9.82
C ILE A 191 23.97 4.00 -11.04
N ILE A 192 22.71 3.56 -11.13
CA ILE A 192 21.76 4.00 -12.17
C ILE A 192 21.56 5.51 -12.08
N LEU A 193 21.21 6.02 -10.90
CA LEU A 193 21.00 7.44 -10.64
C LEU A 193 22.28 8.27 -10.88
N TYR A 194 23.46 7.78 -10.52
CA TYR A 194 24.75 8.44 -10.77
C TYR A 194 25.04 8.59 -12.27
N ARG A 195 24.88 7.51 -13.05
CA ARG A 195 24.99 7.59 -14.51
C ARG A 195 23.93 8.53 -15.10
N PHE A 196 22.80 8.69 -14.42
CA PHE A 196 21.66 9.44 -14.90
C PHE A 196 21.67 10.95 -14.57
N VAL A 197 22.09 11.36 -13.37
CA VAL A 197 22.29 12.78 -13.00
C VAL A 197 23.33 13.45 -13.93
N ARG A 198 24.23 12.64 -14.50
CA ARG A 198 25.18 13.07 -15.52
C ARG A 198 24.56 13.31 -16.91
N LEU A 199 23.32 12.85 -17.15
CA LEU A 199 22.57 13.17 -18.35
C LEU A 199 21.94 14.56 -18.19
N LYS A 200 22.43 15.53 -18.95
CA LYS A 200 21.83 16.87 -19.11
C LYS A 200 20.33 16.86 -19.44
N ALA A 201 19.76 15.70 -19.79
CA ALA A 201 18.39 15.48 -20.26
C ALA A 201 17.29 15.96 -19.29
N ILE A 202 17.36 15.65 -17.98
CA ILE A 202 16.31 16.07 -17.04
C ILE A 202 16.30 17.59 -16.90
N TYR A 203 17.48 18.19 -16.68
CA TYR A 203 17.61 19.63 -16.54
C TYR A 203 17.12 20.36 -17.79
N THR A 204 17.46 19.86 -18.98
CA THR A 204 16.95 20.45 -20.23
C THR A 204 15.44 20.34 -20.35
N LEU A 205 14.82 19.24 -19.92
CA LEU A 205 13.35 19.09 -19.95
C LEU A 205 12.68 20.09 -19.02
N PHE A 206 13.13 20.22 -17.77
CA PHE A 206 12.58 21.21 -16.84
C PHE A 206 12.77 22.65 -17.32
N ALA A 207 13.95 22.98 -17.85
CA ALA A 207 14.22 24.30 -18.42
C ALA A 207 13.35 24.58 -19.66
N ASP A 208 13.13 23.57 -20.51
CA ASP A 208 12.27 23.68 -21.67
C ASP A 208 10.79 23.86 -21.27
N PHE A 209 10.32 23.18 -20.23
CA PHE A 209 8.97 23.42 -19.69
C PHE A 209 8.83 24.84 -19.16
N TRP A 210 9.79 25.31 -18.37
CA TRP A 210 9.72 26.64 -17.78
C TRP A 210 9.74 27.74 -18.85
N SER A 211 10.58 27.59 -19.87
CA SER A 211 10.63 28.53 -21.01
C SER A 211 9.34 28.50 -21.85
N SER A 212 8.70 27.34 -21.96
CA SER A 212 7.52 27.13 -22.81
C SER A 212 6.19 27.24 -22.04
N ARG A 213 6.18 27.61 -20.76
CA ARG A 213 5.00 27.58 -19.88
C ARG A 213 3.77 28.32 -20.42
N LYS A 214 3.98 29.48 -21.07
CA LYS A 214 2.88 30.26 -21.67
C LYS A 214 2.25 29.51 -22.86
N LEU A 215 3.08 28.88 -23.68
CA LEU A 215 2.63 28.07 -24.82
C LEU A 215 1.89 26.82 -24.34
N ILE A 216 2.43 26.13 -23.33
CA ILE A 216 1.80 24.95 -22.74
C ILE A 216 0.41 25.30 -22.22
N PHE A 217 0.28 26.38 -21.46
CA PHE A 217 -1.01 26.81 -20.92
C PHE A 217 -2.00 27.23 -22.02
N ALA A 218 -1.52 27.93 -23.05
CA ALA A 218 -2.35 28.32 -24.19
C ALA A 218 -2.88 27.10 -24.97
N LEU A 219 -2.01 26.11 -25.21
CA LEU A 219 -2.39 24.85 -25.85
C LEU A 219 -3.34 24.03 -24.97
N ALA A 220 -3.12 23.99 -23.65
CA ALA A 220 -3.99 23.25 -22.73
C ALA A 220 -5.40 23.88 -22.66
N LYS A 221 -5.48 25.21 -22.64
CA LYS A 221 -6.76 25.92 -22.73
C LYS A 221 -7.48 25.66 -24.05
N ASN A 222 -6.74 25.62 -25.16
CA ASN A 222 -7.30 25.30 -26.47
C ASN A 222 -7.82 23.86 -26.49
N ASP A 223 -6.99 22.90 -26.06
CA ASP A 223 -7.31 21.48 -25.94
C ASP A 223 -8.62 21.25 -25.18
N PHE A 224 -8.71 21.84 -23.98
CA PHE A 224 -9.92 21.77 -23.15
C PHE A 224 -11.15 22.33 -23.88
N LYS A 225 -11.02 23.47 -24.55
CA LYS A 225 -12.12 24.10 -25.29
C LYS A 225 -12.54 23.25 -26.50
N THR A 226 -11.58 22.68 -27.23
CA THR A 226 -11.84 21.87 -28.42
C THR A 226 -12.50 20.55 -28.11
N LYS A 227 -12.15 19.92 -26.98
CA LYS A 227 -12.73 18.64 -26.53
C LYS A 227 -14.26 18.69 -26.41
N TYR A 228 -14.80 19.88 -26.11
CA TYR A 228 -16.23 20.11 -25.95
C TYR A 228 -16.84 21.01 -27.03
N SER A 229 -16.07 21.34 -28.07
CA SER A 229 -16.56 22.15 -29.18
C SER A 229 -17.55 21.36 -30.04
N GLY A 230 -18.61 22.02 -30.53
CA GLY A 230 -19.64 21.39 -31.36
C GLY A 230 -20.66 20.51 -30.60
N SER A 231 -20.52 20.35 -29.28
CA SER A 231 -21.50 19.65 -28.43
C SER A 231 -22.51 20.63 -27.83
N TYR A 232 -23.81 20.28 -27.85
CA TYR A 232 -24.88 21.10 -27.28
C TYR A 232 -24.65 21.46 -25.80
N PHE A 233 -24.23 20.50 -24.97
CA PHE A 233 -23.96 20.74 -23.54
C PHE A 233 -22.54 21.23 -23.26
N GLY A 234 -21.66 21.24 -24.27
CA GLY A 234 -20.29 21.75 -24.16
C GLY A 234 -19.53 21.15 -22.96
N VAL A 235 -18.90 22.03 -22.17
CA VAL A 235 -18.02 21.67 -21.05
C VAL A 235 -18.74 20.90 -19.95
N ILE A 236 -20.07 20.99 -19.86
CA ILE A 236 -20.87 20.27 -18.85
C ILE A 236 -20.63 18.75 -18.93
N TRP A 237 -20.36 18.21 -20.12
CA TRP A 237 -20.04 16.79 -20.30
C TRP A 237 -18.82 16.31 -19.51
N SER A 238 -17.85 17.20 -19.24
CA SER A 238 -16.69 16.88 -18.42
C SER A 238 -17.06 16.50 -16.97
N PHE A 239 -18.22 16.96 -16.49
CA PHE A 239 -18.69 16.74 -15.13
C PHE A 239 -19.78 15.68 -15.06
N VAL A 240 -20.64 15.60 -16.09
CA VAL A 240 -21.77 14.67 -16.14
C VAL A 240 -21.31 13.23 -15.95
N GLN A 241 -20.28 12.79 -16.69
CA GLN A 241 -19.81 11.42 -16.62
C GLN A 241 -19.28 11.06 -15.21
N PRO A 242 -18.31 11.79 -14.61
CA PRO A 242 -17.88 11.53 -13.24
C PRO A 242 -19.00 11.55 -12.20
N VAL A 243 -19.93 12.52 -12.29
CA VAL A 243 -21.06 12.63 -11.33
C VAL A 243 -22.00 11.43 -11.46
N CYS A 244 -22.38 11.06 -12.69
CA CYS A 244 -23.17 9.85 -12.93
C CYS A 244 -22.44 8.60 -12.41
N THR A 245 -21.13 8.50 -12.62
CA THR A 245 -20.33 7.38 -12.10
C THR A 245 -20.34 7.34 -10.57
N ILE A 246 -20.19 8.48 -9.89
CA ILE A 246 -20.31 8.55 -8.42
C ILE A 246 -21.69 8.08 -7.97
N LEU A 247 -22.76 8.59 -8.59
CA LEU A 247 -24.15 8.28 -8.22
C LEU A 247 -24.47 6.80 -8.43
N VAL A 248 -24.06 6.21 -9.56
CA VAL A 248 -24.28 4.80 -9.86
C VAL A 248 -23.55 3.92 -8.86
N PHE A 249 -22.25 4.17 -8.62
CA PHE A 249 -21.50 3.36 -7.68
C PHE A 249 -21.98 3.54 -6.24
N TRP A 250 -22.31 4.76 -5.83
CA TRP A 250 -22.93 5.00 -4.54
C TRP A 250 -24.24 4.22 -4.40
N PHE A 251 -25.12 4.24 -5.42
CA PHE A 251 -26.36 3.46 -5.39
C PHE A 251 -26.08 1.95 -5.27
N VAL A 252 -25.16 1.41 -6.07
CA VAL A 252 -24.82 -0.01 -6.05
C VAL A 252 -24.24 -0.44 -4.70
N PHE A 253 -23.25 0.30 -4.16
CA PHE A 253 -22.57 -0.10 -2.93
C PHE A 253 -23.34 0.27 -1.66
N GLN A 254 -23.87 1.50 -1.57
CA GLN A 254 -24.60 1.94 -0.39
C GLN A 254 -26.02 1.37 -0.34
N VAL A 255 -26.77 1.40 -1.44
CA VAL A 255 -28.18 0.97 -1.46
C VAL A 255 -28.29 -0.52 -1.77
N GLY A 256 -27.56 -0.99 -2.78
CA GLY A 256 -27.59 -2.40 -3.22
C GLY A 256 -26.90 -3.34 -2.23
N PHE A 257 -25.61 -3.11 -1.98
CA PHE A 257 -24.81 -3.94 -1.08
C PHE A 257 -24.93 -3.57 0.40
N ARG A 258 -25.61 -2.47 0.73
CA ARG A 258 -25.78 -1.97 2.10
C ARG A 258 -24.43 -1.85 2.84
N SER A 259 -23.42 -1.36 2.13
CA SER A 259 -22.13 -1.05 2.74
C SER A 259 -22.35 -0.12 3.93
N ASN A 260 -21.80 -0.50 5.08
CA ASN A 260 -21.87 0.34 6.27
C ASN A 260 -20.98 1.58 6.11
N ASP A 261 -21.35 2.63 6.83
CA ASP A 261 -20.49 3.79 6.97
C ASP A 261 -19.16 3.42 7.63
N ILE A 262 -18.13 4.21 7.37
CA ILE A 262 -16.77 3.92 7.78
C ILE A 262 -16.51 4.65 9.08
N GLY A 263 -16.82 3.97 10.19
CA GLY A 263 -16.90 4.59 11.50
C GLY A 263 -18.00 5.66 11.49
N ASN A 264 -17.62 6.92 11.72
CA ASN A 264 -18.54 8.06 11.73
C ASN A 264 -18.64 8.79 10.39
N ILE A 265 -18.04 8.25 9.32
CA ILE A 265 -17.92 8.94 8.04
C ILE A 265 -18.80 8.24 7.00
N PRO A 266 -19.78 8.96 6.41
CA PRO A 266 -20.63 8.43 5.35
C PRO A 266 -19.80 7.81 4.23
N TYR A 267 -20.17 6.61 3.80
CA TYR A 267 -19.45 5.88 2.76
C TYR A 267 -19.24 6.72 1.48
N ILE A 268 -20.23 7.54 1.10
CA ILE A 268 -20.15 8.38 -0.10
C ILE A 268 -18.98 9.38 -0.04
N LEU A 269 -18.66 9.92 1.13
CA LEU A 269 -17.53 10.85 1.30
C LEU A 269 -16.20 10.10 1.18
N TRP A 270 -16.11 8.93 1.80
CA TRP A 270 -14.94 8.06 1.71
C TRP A 270 -14.69 7.54 0.29
N PHE A 271 -15.76 7.19 -0.40
CA PHE A 271 -15.74 6.74 -1.80
C PHE A 271 -15.34 7.89 -2.75
N ALA A 272 -15.97 9.06 -2.63
CA ALA A 272 -15.64 10.23 -3.44
C ALA A 272 -14.18 10.65 -3.28
N SER A 273 -13.64 10.56 -2.05
CA SER A 273 -12.24 10.88 -1.75
C SER A 273 -11.24 9.98 -2.49
N GLY A 274 -11.62 8.73 -2.77
CA GLY A 274 -10.79 7.82 -3.58
C GLY A 274 -11.05 7.92 -5.09
N LEU A 275 -12.29 8.19 -5.50
CA LEU A 275 -12.68 8.17 -6.91
C LEU A 275 -12.26 9.44 -7.67
N ILE A 276 -12.30 10.59 -7.02
CA ILE A 276 -11.91 11.87 -7.63
C ILE A 276 -10.45 11.88 -8.14
N PRO A 277 -9.43 11.52 -7.33
CA PRO A 277 -8.07 11.44 -7.86
C PRO A 277 -7.95 10.37 -8.96
N TRP A 278 -8.72 9.28 -8.88
CA TRP A 278 -8.73 8.27 -9.92
C TRP A 278 -9.23 8.81 -11.27
N PHE A 279 -10.30 9.62 -11.30
CA PHE A 279 -10.80 10.22 -12.53
C PHE A 279 -9.75 11.06 -13.25
N PHE A 280 -9.03 11.90 -12.50
CA PHE A 280 -7.94 12.67 -13.09
C PHE A 280 -6.83 11.75 -13.59
N PHE A 281 -6.40 10.78 -12.79
CA PHE A 281 -5.33 9.86 -13.17
C PHE A 281 -5.65 9.11 -14.47
N SER A 282 -6.86 8.53 -14.57
CA SER A 282 -7.26 7.76 -15.74
C SER A 282 -7.37 8.63 -17.00
N GLU A 283 -8.02 9.79 -16.89
CA GLU A 283 -8.25 10.67 -18.03
C GLU A 283 -6.96 11.34 -18.50
N ALA A 284 -6.16 11.86 -17.56
CA ALA A 284 -4.93 12.57 -17.86
C ALA A 284 -3.88 11.63 -18.45
N TRP A 285 -3.73 10.41 -17.90
CA TRP A 285 -2.76 9.45 -18.43
C TRP A 285 -3.16 8.92 -19.81
N ASN A 286 -4.44 8.59 -20.01
CA ASN A 286 -4.92 8.13 -21.31
C ASN A 286 -4.78 9.22 -22.38
N SER A 287 -5.25 10.43 -22.10
CA SER A 287 -5.17 11.56 -23.03
C SER A 287 -3.71 11.94 -23.35
N ALA A 288 -2.84 11.96 -22.34
CA ALA A 288 -1.42 12.24 -22.55
C ALA A 288 -0.71 11.14 -23.34
N THR A 289 -1.11 9.87 -23.19
CA THR A 289 -0.61 8.75 -24.01
C THR A 289 -0.90 8.97 -25.50
N ASN A 290 -2.09 9.47 -25.84
CA ASN A 290 -2.47 9.69 -27.24
C ASN A 290 -2.02 11.06 -27.79
N SER A 291 -1.38 11.90 -26.97
CA SER A 291 -1.04 13.29 -27.31
C SER A 291 -0.20 13.46 -28.59
N LEU A 292 0.79 12.60 -28.83
CA LEU A 292 1.65 12.71 -30.01
C LEU A 292 0.90 12.40 -31.31
N THR A 293 -0.02 11.45 -31.26
CA THR A 293 -0.85 11.03 -32.40
C THR A 293 -1.90 12.10 -32.73
N GLU A 294 -2.57 12.64 -31.69
CA GLU A 294 -3.58 13.70 -31.86
C GLU A 294 -2.99 15.00 -32.39
N TYR A 295 -1.79 15.37 -31.94
CA TYR A 295 -1.07 16.55 -32.43
C TYR A 295 -0.08 16.23 -33.56
N SER A 296 -0.27 15.14 -34.30
CA SER A 296 0.64 14.69 -35.36
C SER A 296 0.98 15.78 -36.40
N PHE A 297 0.04 16.66 -36.73
CA PHE A 297 0.30 17.81 -37.61
C PHE A 297 1.40 18.74 -37.06
N LEU A 298 1.34 19.10 -35.77
CA LEU A 298 2.36 19.91 -35.11
C LEU A 298 3.70 19.16 -35.04
N VAL A 299 3.66 17.84 -34.89
CA VAL A 299 4.86 17.00 -34.82
C VAL A 299 5.58 16.94 -36.17
N LYS A 300 4.83 16.80 -37.28
CA LYS A 300 5.41 16.61 -38.63
C LYS A 300 5.77 17.90 -39.35
N LYS A 301 5.00 18.97 -39.17
CA LYS A 301 5.00 20.12 -40.09
C LYS A 301 5.52 21.42 -39.48
N VAL A 302 5.81 21.45 -38.19
CA VAL A 302 6.23 22.67 -37.48
C VAL A 302 7.49 22.37 -36.67
N VAL A 303 8.45 23.30 -36.64
CA VAL A 303 9.59 23.25 -35.72
C VAL A 303 9.08 23.49 -34.29
N PHE A 304 8.59 22.42 -33.67
CA PHE A 304 7.86 22.47 -32.42
C PHE A 304 8.55 21.63 -31.34
N LYS A 305 8.46 22.06 -30.08
CA LYS A 305 8.98 21.32 -28.92
C LYS A 305 8.02 20.18 -28.58
N VAL A 306 8.04 19.10 -29.37
CA VAL A 306 7.13 17.92 -29.26
C VAL A 306 7.02 17.35 -27.85
N HIS A 307 8.06 17.46 -27.02
CA HIS A 307 8.06 16.92 -25.66
C HIS A 307 7.07 17.61 -24.73
N ILE A 308 6.53 18.78 -25.07
CA ILE A 308 5.55 19.48 -24.22
C ILE A 308 4.12 18.94 -24.36
N LEU A 309 3.82 18.15 -25.41
CA LEU A 309 2.46 17.70 -25.73
C LEU A 309 1.82 16.82 -24.65
N PRO A 310 2.51 15.83 -24.04
CA PRO A 310 1.94 15.09 -22.92
C PRO A 310 1.54 16.02 -21.76
N LEU A 311 2.37 17.03 -21.46
CA LEU A 311 2.11 17.99 -20.38
C LEU A 311 0.91 18.91 -20.69
N VAL A 312 0.71 19.28 -21.97
CA VAL A 312 -0.48 20.01 -22.41
C VAL A 312 -1.76 19.26 -22.04
N LYS A 313 -1.82 17.95 -22.30
CA LYS A 313 -2.97 17.10 -21.95
C LYS A 313 -3.16 16.96 -20.45
N VAL A 314 -2.07 16.80 -19.68
CA VAL A 314 -2.15 16.73 -18.21
C VAL A 314 -2.72 18.04 -17.63
N ILE A 315 -2.27 19.20 -18.10
CA ILE A 315 -2.76 20.50 -17.63
C ILE A 315 -4.20 20.77 -18.08
N SER A 316 -4.58 20.34 -19.30
CA SER A 316 -5.96 20.41 -19.79
C SER A 316 -6.93 19.66 -18.86
N ASN A 317 -6.58 18.43 -18.47
CA ASN A 317 -7.37 17.63 -17.54
C ASN A 317 -7.32 18.15 -16.09
N LEU A 318 -6.28 18.91 -15.72
CA LEU A 318 -6.16 19.51 -14.39
C LEU A 318 -7.28 20.53 -14.12
N PHE A 319 -7.84 21.17 -15.15
CA PHE A 319 -8.98 22.09 -14.98
C PHE A 319 -10.21 21.38 -14.40
N VAL A 320 -10.50 20.17 -14.87
CA VAL A 320 -11.61 19.35 -14.35
C VAL A 320 -11.30 18.84 -12.95
N HIS A 321 -10.05 18.42 -12.71
CA HIS A 321 -9.62 17.96 -11.39
C HIS A 321 -9.72 19.03 -10.31
N ILE A 322 -9.29 20.27 -10.60
CA ILE A 322 -9.42 21.40 -9.65
C ILE A 322 -10.88 21.61 -9.27
N PHE A 323 -11.80 21.55 -10.24
CA PHE A 323 -13.23 21.63 -9.94
C PHE A 323 -13.69 20.50 -9.01
N PHE A 324 -13.31 19.25 -9.27
CA PHE A 324 -13.70 18.13 -8.41
C PHE A 324 -13.05 18.16 -7.02
N VAL A 325 -11.84 18.70 -6.88
CA VAL A 325 -11.22 18.93 -5.57
C VAL A 325 -12.01 19.97 -4.77
N VAL A 326 -12.38 21.09 -5.39
CA VAL A 326 -13.23 22.10 -4.74
C VAL A 326 -14.59 21.52 -4.39
N PHE A 327 -15.19 20.76 -5.30
CA PHE A 327 -16.45 20.03 -5.05
C PHE A 327 -16.31 19.09 -3.85
N LEU A 328 -15.23 18.30 -3.76
CA LEU A 328 -14.99 17.40 -2.64
C LEU A 328 -14.92 18.15 -1.31
N VAL A 329 -14.18 19.26 -1.26
CA VAL A 329 -14.07 20.11 -0.06
C VAL A 329 -15.45 20.64 0.37
N LEU A 330 -16.22 21.20 -0.57
CA LEU A 330 -17.57 21.66 -0.29
C LEU A 330 -18.50 20.53 0.15
N PHE A 331 -18.34 19.34 -0.44
CA PHE A 331 -19.15 18.17 -0.11
C PHE A 331 -18.94 17.72 1.34
N PHE A 332 -17.70 17.74 1.84
CA PHE A 332 -17.41 17.48 3.25
C PHE A 332 -18.02 18.53 4.19
N ILE A 333 -17.92 19.81 3.84
CA ILE A 333 -18.49 20.91 4.64
C ILE A 333 -20.01 20.78 4.75
N VAL A 334 -20.70 20.45 3.65
CA VAL A 334 -22.17 20.27 3.64
C VAL A 334 -22.61 19.10 4.54
N TYR A 335 -21.77 18.08 4.69
CA TYR A 335 -21.99 16.96 5.61
C TYR A 335 -21.62 17.27 7.06
N GLY A 336 -21.26 18.52 7.38
CA GLY A 336 -20.91 18.95 8.73
C GLY A 336 -19.49 18.59 9.16
N ILE A 337 -18.62 18.18 8.24
CA ILE A 337 -17.20 17.94 8.54
C ILE A 337 -16.44 19.26 8.38
N GLU A 338 -15.93 19.78 9.49
CA GLU A 338 -15.24 21.07 9.53
C GLU A 338 -13.86 21.02 8.83
N PRO A 339 -13.46 22.10 8.13
CA PRO A 339 -12.14 22.19 7.53
C PRO A 339 -11.01 22.03 8.54
N GLN A 340 -10.10 21.09 8.26
CA GLN A 340 -8.91 20.84 9.07
C GLN A 340 -7.64 21.30 8.35
N VAL A 341 -6.57 21.58 9.11
CA VAL A 341 -5.26 21.94 8.53
C VAL A 341 -4.73 20.85 7.59
N TYR A 342 -5.07 19.58 7.86
CA TYR A 342 -4.69 18.43 7.04
C TYR A 342 -5.27 18.47 5.62
N TRP A 343 -6.35 19.21 5.36
CA TRP A 343 -6.95 19.32 4.02
C TRP A 343 -5.99 19.97 3.00
N LEU A 344 -5.06 20.80 3.47
CA LEU A 344 -4.01 21.40 2.63
C LEU A 344 -3.13 20.34 1.95
N GLN A 345 -3.03 19.14 2.54
CA GLN A 345 -2.26 18.04 1.97
C GLN A 345 -2.86 17.52 0.65
N ILE A 346 -4.13 17.80 0.33
CA ILE A 346 -4.69 17.48 -0.99
C ILE A 346 -3.88 18.15 -2.10
N ILE A 347 -3.33 19.34 -1.87
CA ILE A 347 -2.48 20.04 -2.84
C ILE A 347 -1.21 19.20 -3.09
N TYR A 348 -0.61 18.68 -2.02
CA TYR A 348 0.56 17.80 -2.11
C TYR A 348 0.22 16.50 -2.84
N TYR A 349 -0.84 15.80 -2.47
CA TYR A 349 -1.21 14.53 -3.12
C TYR A 349 -1.68 14.72 -4.58
N SER A 350 -2.31 15.85 -4.90
CA SER A 350 -2.59 16.24 -6.29
C SER A 350 -1.31 16.45 -7.08
N PHE A 351 -0.31 17.11 -6.50
CA PHE A 351 0.99 17.30 -7.11
C PHE A 351 1.73 15.97 -7.32
N SER A 352 1.74 15.09 -6.31
CA SER A 352 2.27 13.73 -6.41
C SER A 352 1.64 12.98 -7.58
N MET A 353 0.31 13.00 -7.68
CA MET A 353 -0.44 12.37 -8.76
C MET A 353 -0.09 12.96 -10.13
N ILE A 354 0.00 14.29 -10.27
CA ILE A 354 0.43 14.95 -11.51
C ILE A 354 1.82 14.46 -11.94
N MET A 355 2.77 14.35 -10.99
CA MET A 355 4.11 13.87 -11.29
C MET A 355 4.13 12.41 -11.74
N LEU A 356 3.31 11.56 -11.12
CA LEU A 356 3.13 10.17 -11.56
C LEU A 356 2.57 10.12 -12.99
N VAL A 357 1.49 10.86 -13.28
CA VAL A 357 0.89 10.89 -14.62
C VAL A 357 1.90 11.37 -15.66
N ILE A 358 2.63 12.45 -15.41
CA ILE A 358 3.65 12.96 -16.33
C ILE A 358 4.71 11.88 -16.59
N SER A 359 5.22 11.25 -15.53
CA SER A 359 6.28 10.24 -15.63
C SER A 359 5.86 9.04 -16.50
N LEU A 360 4.65 8.53 -16.30
CA LEU A 360 4.08 7.44 -17.09
C LEU A 360 3.77 7.87 -18.51
N SER A 361 3.26 9.08 -18.70
CA SER A 361 2.88 9.61 -20.02
C SER A 361 4.07 9.74 -20.96
N TYR A 362 5.27 10.09 -20.47
CA TYR A 362 6.47 10.10 -21.31
C TYR A 362 6.83 8.71 -21.86
N ILE A 363 6.59 7.66 -21.08
CA ILE A 363 6.77 6.28 -21.52
C ILE A 363 5.70 5.95 -22.56
N THR A 364 4.44 6.05 -22.18
CA THR A 364 3.33 5.55 -22.99
C THR A 364 3.12 6.37 -24.26
N ALA A 365 3.24 7.70 -24.21
CA ALA A 365 3.10 8.54 -25.40
C ALA A 365 4.21 8.27 -26.43
N THR A 366 5.42 7.99 -25.97
CA THR A 366 6.52 7.61 -26.86
C THR A 366 6.25 6.25 -27.52
N LEU A 367 5.76 5.28 -26.75
CA LEU A 367 5.53 3.92 -27.24
C LEU A 367 4.31 3.82 -28.17
N VAL A 368 3.23 4.56 -27.91
CA VAL A 368 1.99 4.55 -28.72
C VAL A 368 2.27 4.88 -30.19
N VAL A 369 3.24 5.74 -30.46
CA VAL A 369 3.62 6.13 -31.83
C VAL A 369 4.07 4.92 -32.65
N PHE A 370 4.81 3.98 -32.04
CA PHE A 370 5.32 2.78 -32.71
C PHE A 370 4.39 1.58 -32.54
N PHE A 371 3.63 1.54 -31.45
CA PHE A 371 2.71 0.46 -31.13
C PHE A 371 1.30 1.00 -30.92
N LYS A 372 0.53 1.07 -32.01
CA LYS A 372 -0.79 1.70 -32.07
C LYS A 372 -1.82 1.07 -31.12
N ASP A 373 -1.70 -0.23 -30.86
CA ASP A 373 -2.62 -0.96 -29.96
C ASP A 373 -2.44 -0.57 -28.49
N LEU A 374 -1.34 0.10 -28.13
CA LEU A 374 -1.10 0.56 -26.76
C LEU A 374 -2.23 1.48 -26.27
N GLY A 375 -2.87 2.27 -27.15
CA GLY A 375 -4.03 3.08 -26.78
C GLY A 375 -5.20 2.25 -26.24
N GLN A 376 -5.49 1.10 -26.86
CA GLN A 376 -6.54 0.19 -26.39
C GLN A 376 -6.11 -0.55 -25.12
N ILE A 377 -4.85 -0.97 -25.05
CA ILE A 377 -4.27 -1.61 -23.86
C ILE A 377 -4.36 -0.66 -22.66
N MET A 378 -4.15 0.65 -22.85
CA MET A 378 -4.31 1.63 -21.78
C MET A 378 -5.73 1.65 -21.20
N ASN A 379 -6.77 1.53 -22.03
CA ASN A 379 -8.15 1.47 -21.56
C ASN A 379 -8.37 0.26 -20.63
N ILE A 380 -7.82 -0.89 -21.02
CA ILE A 380 -7.88 -2.14 -20.23
C ILE A 380 -7.10 -1.98 -18.92
N ILE A 381 -5.87 -1.46 -18.98
CA ILE A 381 -5.02 -1.24 -17.78
C ILE A 381 -5.73 -0.32 -16.78
N LEU A 382 -6.35 0.76 -17.25
CA LEU A 382 -7.09 1.69 -16.40
C LEU A 382 -8.33 1.02 -15.81
N GLN A 383 -9.08 0.24 -16.60
CA GLN A 383 -10.25 -0.47 -16.10
C GLN A 383 -9.87 -1.45 -14.97
N PHE A 384 -8.83 -2.26 -15.15
CA PHE A 384 -8.33 -3.15 -14.08
C PHE A 384 -7.69 -2.38 -12.92
N GLY A 385 -6.97 -1.31 -13.21
CA GLY A 385 -6.28 -0.48 -12.21
C GLY A 385 -7.23 0.17 -11.20
N MET A 386 -8.46 0.47 -11.62
CA MET A 386 -9.51 0.98 -10.72
C MET A 386 -9.83 -0.03 -9.61
N TRP A 387 -9.87 -1.33 -9.93
CA TRP A 387 -10.16 -2.40 -8.97
C TRP A 387 -8.94 -2.80 -8.14
N LEU A 388 -7.74 -2.72 -8.73
CA LEU A 388 -6.47 -2.93 -8.04
C LEU A 388 -6.15 -1.81 -7.04
N THR A 389 -6.82 -0.67 -7.15
CA THR A 389 -6.73 0.41 -6.16
C THR A 389 -7.93 0.29 -5.22
N PRO A 390 -7.77 0.26 -3.89
CA PRO A 390 -8.90 0.09 -2.95
C PRO A 390 -9.73 1.39 -2.86
N ILE A 391 -10.46 1.70 -3.94
CA ILE A 391 -11.31 2.89 -4.09
C ILE A 391 -12.72 2.60 -3.57
N MET A 392 -13.32 1.49 -4.03
CA MET A 392 -14.69 1.09 -3.71
C MET A 392 -14.79 0.25 -2.43
N TRP A 393 -13.68 -0.36 -2.01
CA TRP A 393 -13.63 -1.37 -0.96
C TRP A 393 -12.43 -1.11 -0.03
N GLN A 394 -12.55 -1.53 1.23
CA GLN A 394 -11.53 -1.29 2.25
C GLN A 394 -10.40 -2.30 2.16
N ILE A 395 -9.15 -1.84 2.28
CA ILE A 395 -7.98 -2.70 2.17
C ILE A 395 -7.94 -3.82 3.24
N ASP A 396 -8.58 -3.58 4.39
CA ASP A 396 -8.64 -4.52 5.52
C ASP A 396 -9.51 -5.76 5.24
N MET A 397 -10.30 -5.76 4.16
CA MET A 397 -11.05 -6.94 3.70
C MET A 397 -10.14 -8.01 3.09
N ILE A 398 -8.90 -7.66 2.73
CA ILE A 398 -7.94 -8.56 2.09
C ILE A 398 -7.05 -9.21 3.15
N PRO A 399 -6.79 -10.53 3.07
CA PRO A 399 -5.85 -11.19 3.96
C PRO A 399 -4.48 -10.49 3.98
N ASP A 400 -3.90 -10.32 5.16
CA ASP A 400 -2.63 -9.61 5.39
C ASP A 400 -1.50 -10.01 4.42
N ARG A 401 -1.44 -11.29 4.03
CA ARG A 401 -0.46 -11.85 3.08
C ARG A 401 -0.46 -11.19 1.69
N PHE A 402 -1.56 -10.57 1.28
CA PHE A 402 -1.71 -9.95 -0.04
C PHE A 402 -1.74 -8.42 0.03
N MET A 403 -1.80 -7.84 1.23
CA MET A 403 -1.93 -6.38 1.41
C MET A 403 -0.76 -5.61 0.78
N TRP A 404 0.44 -6.21 0.77
CA TRP A 404 1.63 -5.61 0.16
C TRP A 404 1.46 -5.36 -1.34
N LEU A 405 0.76 -6.24 -2.06
CA LEU A 405 0.56 -6.13 -3.51
C LEU A 405 -0.22 -4.86 -3.86
N PHE A 406 -1.26 -4.56 -3.06
CA PHE A 406 -2.07 -3.35 -3.21
C PHE A 406 -1.29 -2.10 -2.81
N LYS A 407 -0.45 -2.19 -1.76
CA LYS A 407 0.41 -1.08 -1.30
C LYS A 407 1.55 -0.74 -2.26
N LEU A 408 1.94 -1.66 -3.15
CA LEU A 408 2.91 -1.38 -4.23
C LEU A 408 2.34 -0.50 -5.34
N ASN A 409 1.02 -0.48 -5.52
CA ASN A 409 0.42 0.38 -6.53
C ASN A 409 0.63 1.85 -6.14
N PRO A 410 1.33 2.68 -6.94
CA PRO A 410 1.56 4.09 -6.58
C PRO A 410 0.27 4.90 -6.47
N MET A 411 -0.83 4.47 -7.09
CA MET A 411 -2.15 5.09 -6.90
C MET A 411 -2.76 4.80 -5.53
N TYR A 412 -2.37 3.72 -4.85
CA TYR A 412 -2.76 3.50 -3.45
C TYR A 412 -2.28 4.64 -2.57
N TYR A 413 -1.03 5.09 -2.73
CA TYR A 413 -0.46 6.20 -1.96
C TYR A 413 -1.26 7.50 -2.14
N VAL A 414 -1.68 7.80 -3.38
CA VAL A 414 -2.46 9.01 -3.68
C VAL A 414 -3.87 8.90 -3.09
N VAL A 415 -4.57 7.79 -3.34
CA VAL A 415 -5.94 7.56 -2.85
C VAL A 415 -5.99 7.56 -1.33
N GLN A 416 -5.06 6.85 -0.69
CA GLN A 416 -4.94 6.86 0.77
C GLN A 416 -4.57 8.27 1.26
N GLY A 417 -3.70 8.99 0.58
CA GLY A 417 -3.36 10.38 0.90
C GLY A 417 -4.55 11.34 0.90
N TYR A 418 -5.45 11.20 -0.07
CA TYR A 418 -6.71 11.98 -0.10
C TYR A 418 -7.59 11.68 1.11
N ARG A 419 -7.70 10.40 1.50
CA ARG A 419 -8.44 9.99 2.70
C ARG A 419 -7.74 10.44 3.98
N ASP A 420 -6.43 10.29 4.08
CA ASP A 420 -5.62 10.76 5.19
C ASP A 420 -5.77 12.28 5.38
N SER A 421 -5.92 13.03 4.29
CA SER A 421 -6.14 14.47 4.30
C SER A 421 -7.55 14.85 4.75
N MET A 422 -8.60 14.23 4.19
CA MET A 422 -9.99 14.66 4.37
C MET A 422 -10.74 13.96 5.52
N ILE A 423 -10.31 12.76 5.87
CA ILE A 423 -11.06 11.81 6.72
C ILE A 423 -10.24 11.49 7.98
N TYR A 424 -9.02 10.97 7.82
CA TYR A 424 -8.27 10.41 8.94
C TYR A 424 -7.36 11.40 9.66
N ASN A 425 -7.16 12.60 9.11
CA ASN A 425 -6.27 13.64 9.67
C ASN A 425 -4.85 13.13 9.94
N VAL A 426 -4.34 12.27 9.05
CA VAL A 426 -3.00 11.72 9.14
C VAL A 426 -2.05 12.62 8.34
N PRO A 427 -0.96 13.12 8.95
CA PRO A 427 0.02 13.90 8.22
C PRO A 427 0.88 13.00 7.31
N PHE A 428 1.25 13.52 6.14
CA PHE A 428 1.99 12.79 5.10
C PHE A 428 3.32 12.19 5.59
N TYR A 429 3.94 12.81 6.61
CA TYR A 429 5.20 12.34 7.19
C TYR A 429 5.04 11.13 8.10
N ASN A 430 3.84 10.79 8.60
CA ASN A 430 3.63 9.56 9.35
C ASN A 430 3.88 8.32 8.49
N ASN A 431 3.53 8.40 7.21
CA ASN A 431 3.73 7.34 6.23
C ASN A 431 4.99 7.59 5.37
N ILE A 432 6.11 7.94 6.01
CA ILE A 432 7.36 8.29 5.31
C ILE A 432 7.86 7.16 4.40
N LYS A 433 7.66 5.89 4.81
CA LYS A 433 8.06 4.71 4.03
C LYS A 433 7.36 4.68 2.66
N GLN A 434 6.03 4.85 2.64
CA GLN A 434 5.25 4.87 1.40
C GLN A 434 5.51 6.12 0.58
N THR A 435 5.70 7.27 1.24
CA THR A 435 6.03 8.54 0.58
C THR A 435 7.33 8.44 -0.21
N LEU A 436 8.38 7.91 0.40
CA LEU A 436 9.68 7.77 -0.26
C LEU A 436 9.64 6.70 -1.36
N TYR A 437 8.94 5.59 -1.15
CA TYR A 437 8.69 4.59 -2.18
C TYR A 437 7.99 5.19 -3.41
N PHE A 438 6.91 5.95 -3.20
CA PHE A 438 6.17 6.61 -4.27
C PHE A 438 7.08 7.52 -5.10
N TRP A 439 7.84 8.40 -4.45
CA TRP A 439 8.74 9.32 -5.16
C TRP A 439 9.87 8.58 -5.88
N LEU A 440 10.37 7.48 -5.32
CA LEU A 440 11.33 6.61 -6.00
C LEU A 440 10.75 6.03 -7.30
N VAL A 441 9.53 5.50 -7.25
CA VAL A 441 8.82 4.97 -8.43
C VAL A 441 8.62 6.06 -9.48
N VAL A 442 8.15 7.24 -9.09
CA VAL A 442 7.97 8.40 -10.00
C VAL A 442 9.30 8.79 -10.66
N MET A 443 10.39 8.86 -9.88
CA MET A 443 11.72 9.16 -10.42
C MET A 443 12.18 8.11 -11.42
N VAL A 444 11.97 6.82 -11.14
CA VAL A 444 12.32 5.71 -12.04
C VAL A 444 11.50 5.77 -13.33
N PHE A 445 10.19 6.02 -13.27
CA PHE A 445 9.37 6.13 -14.48
C PHE A 445 9.72 7.37 -15.30
N MET A 446 9.97 8.51 -14.65
CA MET A 446 10.41 9.72 -15.34
C MET A 446 11.74 9.50 -16.05
N LEU A 447 12.64 8.76 -15.40
CA LEU A 447 13.93 8.35 -15.94
C LEU A 447 13.78 7.47 -17.19
N ILE A 448 12.97 6.42 -17.11
CA ILE A 448 12.70 5.53 -18.24
C ILE A 448 12.02 6.30 -19.38
N GLY A 449 10.99 7.08 -19.08
CA GLY A 449 10.23 7.86 -20.06
C GLY A 449 11.10 8.87 -20.81
N SER A 450 11.94 9.62 -20.11
CA SER A 450 12.83 10.60 -20.74
C SER A 450 13.91 9.94 -21.62
N LEU A 451 14.41 8.76 -21.26
CA LEU A 451 15.35 7.99 -22.08
C LEU A 451 14.70 7.48 -23.36
N LEU A 452 13.53 6.84 -23.23
CA LEU A 452 12.75 6.34 -24.37
C LEU A 452 12.43 7.48 -25.33
N TYR A 453 11.89 8.58 -24.80
CA TYR A 453 11.56 9.76 -25.58
C TYR A 453 12.77 10.27 -26.36
N ARG A 454 13.92 10.48 -25.70
CA ARG A 454 15.13 11.00 -26.38
C ARG A 454 15.64 10.05 -27.46
N LYS A 455 15.60 8.73 -27.21
CA LYS A 455 16.09 7.72 -28.16
C LYS A 455 15.19 7.62 -29.39
N LEU A 456 13.87 7.73 -29.19
CA LEU A 456 12.88 7.47 -30.24
C LEU A 456 12.40 8.73 -30.96
N LYS A 457 12.56 9.93 -30.35
CA LYS A 457 12.15 11.22 -30.94
C LYS A 457 12.57 11.43 -32.40
N PRO A 458 13.80 11.10 -32.83
CA PRO A 458 14.21 11.32 -34.23
C PRO A 458 13.31 10.58 -35.24
N HIS A 459 12.67 9.49 -34.85
CA HIS A 459 11.85 8.65 -35.73
C HIS A 459 10.36 8.99 -35.70
N PHE A 460 9.92 9.92 -34.83
CA PHE A 460 8.49 10.22 -34.71
C PHE A 460 7.88 10.76 -36.01
N ALA A 461 8.60 11.62 -36.74
CA ALA A 461 8.09 12.23 -37.96
C ALA A 461 7.92 11.22 -39.11
N ASP A 462 8.70 10.14 -39.10
CA ASP A 462 8.67 9.10 -40.12
C ASP A 462 7.54 8.08 -39.88
N VAL A 463 7.20 7.84 -38.61
CA VAL A 463 6.24 6.80 -38.19
C VAL A 463 4.82 7.34 -38.01
N LEU A 464 4.69 8.57 -37.51
CA LEU A 464 3.40 9.26 -37.48
C LEU A 464 2.96 9.52 -38.91
#